data_AF-M6G9U0-F1
#
_entry.id   AF-M6G9U0-F1
#
_cell.length_a   1.000
_cell.length_b   1.000
_cell.length_c   1.000
_cell.angle_alpha   90.00
_cell.angle_beta   90.00
_cell.angle_gamma   90.00
#
_symmetry.space_group_name_H-M   'P 1'
#
loop_
_entity.id
_entity.type
_entity.pdbx_description
1 polymer ?
#
loop_
_entity_poly.entity_id
_entity_poly.type
_entity_poly.pdbx_seq_one_letter_code
_entity_poly.pdbx_strand_id
1 'polypeptide(L)'
;MGNGTTLHEAVAKDDYLSAEEILAARKKDTELHWRDVPSEHLADHPEFLIYLDFEGLRYYLPAVMMFALNCSHSTDTPQLAYWILLPRVAPRDVGKGYGEKFDVAAYVKNLNLTQSQIIACYRFACHMAVKTDEGCK
;
A
#
# COMPACT_ATOMS: atom_id res chain seq x y z
N MET A 1 -7.84 -12.87 -5.87
CA MET A 1 -7.55 -11.48 -6.27
C MET A 1 -8.06 -11.24 -7.69
N GLY A 2 -8.54 -10.03 -8.04
CA GLY A 2 -9.01 -9.73 -9.40
C GLY A 2 -7.86 -9.39 -10.36
N ASN A 3 -8.00 -8.37 -11.20
CA ASN A 3 -7.00 -8.00 -12.23
C ASN A 3 -5.96 -6.98 -11.76
N GLY A 4 -5.96 -6.62 -10.47
CA GLY A 4 -4.99 -5.70 -9.90
C GLY A 4 -3.55 -6.25 -9.92
N THR A 5 -2.59 -5.33 -9.92
CA THR A 5 -1.17 -5.60 -9.77
C THR A 5 -0.92 -6.30 -8.43
N THR A 6 -0.22 -7.43 -8.45
CA THR A 6 0.15 -8.21 -7.25
C THR A 6 1.46 -7.72 -6.63
N LEU A 7 1.78 -8.18 -5.42
CA LEU A 7 3.00 -7.78 -4.71
C LEU A 7 4.25 -8.11 -5.53
N HIS A 8 4.39 -9.34 -6.01
CA HIS A 8 5.58 -9.71 -6.78
C HIS A 8 5.59 -9.10 -8.19
N GLU A 9 4.42 -8.81 -8.79
CA GLU A 9 4.36 -7.99 -10.01
C GLU A 9 4.86 -6.56 -9.77
N ALA A 10 4.52 -5.97 -8.62
CA ALA A 10 4.95 -4.63 -8.23
C ALA A 10 6.47 -4.57 -7.98
N VAL A 11 7.02 -5.56 -7.26
CA VAL A 11 8.48 -5.70 -7.06
C VAL A 11 9.19 -5.88 -8.42
N ALA A 12 8.69 -6.76 -9.29
CA ALA A 12 9.27 -6.95 -10.62
C ALA A 12 9.25 -5.66 -11.49
N LYS A 13 8.25 -4.79 -11.31
CA LYS A 13 8.20 -3.47 -11.97
C LYS A 13 9.26 -2.52 -11.42
N ASP A 14 9.47 -2.50 -10.10
CA ASP A 14 10.54 -1.70 -9.46
C ASP A 14 11.93 -2.16 -9.92
N ASP A 15 12.12 -3.47 -10.08
CA ASP A 15 13.35 -4.09 -10.60
C ASP A 15 13.57 -3.89 -12.11
N TYR A 16 12.68 -3.15 -12.80
CA TYR A 16 12.73 -2.91 -14.24
C TYR A 16 12.75 -4.19 -15.09
N LEU A 17 12.11 -5.26 -14.62
CA LEU A 17 12.03 -6.53 -15.36
C LEU A 17 11.16 -6.42 -16.61
N SER A 18 11.29 -7.39 -17.52
CA SER A 18 10.47 -7.45 -18.73
C SER A 18 8.99 -7.69 -18.42
N ALA A 19 8.12 -7.35 -19.36
CA ALA A 19 6.67 -7.60 -19.22
C ALA A 19 6.34 -9.09 -19.00
N GLU A 20 7.12 -9.98 -19.60
CA GLU A 20 6.98 -11.44 -19.43
C GLU A 20 7.36 -11.89 -18.02
N GLU A 21 8.45 -11.34 -17.47
CA GLU A 21 8.90 -11.61 -16.10
C GLU A 21 7.95 -11.05 -15.05
N ILE A 22 7.40 -9.84 -15.28
CA ILE A 22 6.36 -9.26 -14.42
C ILE A 22 5.15 -10.20 -14.38
N LEU A 23 4.65 -10.64 -15.54
CA LEU A 23 3.51 -11.55 -15.59
C LEU A 23 3.81 -12.92 -14.94
N ALA A 24 5.05 -13.40 -15.06
CA ALA A 24 5.49 -14.62 -14.39
C ALA A 24 5.54 -14.47 -12.87
N ALA A 25 5.92 -13.29 -12.37
CA ALA A 25 5.99 -12.99 -10.94
C ALA A 25 4.63 -13.11 -10.25
N ARG A 26 3.53 -12.80 -10.95
CA ARG A 26 2.14 -12.98 -10.46
C ARG A 26 1.88 -14.38 -9.90
N LYS A 27 2.52 -15.41 -10.45
CA LYS A 27 2.34 -16.80 -10.02
C LYS A 27 2.84 -17.06 -8.60
N LYS A 28 3.64 -16.15 -8.02
CA LYS A 28 4.10 -16.20 -6.63
C LYS A 28 3.04 -15.70 -5.65
N ASP A 29 2.08 -14.88 -6.10
CA ASP A 29 1.00 -14.33 -5.29
C ASP A 29 -0.25 -15.21 -5.40
N THR A 30 -0.24 -16.32 -4.65
CA THR A 30 -1.29 -17.36 -4.75
C THR A 30 -2.47 -17.13 -3.80
N GLU A 31 -2.36 -16.12 -2.94
CA GLU A 31 -3.29 -15.86 -1.86
C GLU A 31 -4.65 -15.40 -2.40
N LEU A 32 -5.73 -16.00 -1.88
CA LEU A 32 -7.08 -15.63 -2.28
C LEU A 32 -7.63 -14.47 -1.44
N HIS A 33 -7.23 -14.38 -0.17
CA HIS A 33 -7.62 -13.32 0.74
C HIS A 33 -6.40 -12.55 1.23
N TRP A 34 -6.58 -11.25 1.40
CA TRP A 34 -5.54 -10.36 1.91
C TRP A 34 -4.96 -10.79 3.26
N ARG A 35 -5.74 -11.50 4.09
CA ARG A 35 -5.31 -12.00 5.41
C ARG A 35 -4.29 -13.13 5.32
N ASP A 36 -4.25 -13.80 4.17
CA ASP A 36 -3.38 -14.94 3.93
C ASP A 36 -2.01 -14.50 3.38
N VAL A 37 -1.83 -13.19 3.11
CA VAL A 37 -0.57 -12.62 2.63
C VAL A 37 0.50 -12.76 3.72
N PRO A 38 1.63 -13.45 3.43
CA PRO A 38 2.70 -13.64 4.40
C PRO A 38 3.27 -12.33 4.92
N SER A 39 3.51 -12.26 6.22
CA SER A 39 4.10 -11.06 6.83
C SER A 39 5.54 -10.85 6.36
N GLU A 40 6.28 -11.91 6.01
CA GLU A 40 7.63 -11.76 5.45
C GLU A 40 7.58 -11.01 4.12
N HIS A 41 6.63 -11.33 3.22
CA HIS A 41 6.52 -10.62 1.94
C HIS A 41 6.23 -9.13 2.13
N LEU A 42 5.44 -8.76 3.16
CA LEU A 42 5.16 -7.36 3.48
C LEU A 42 6.37 -6.65 4.12
N ALA A 43 7.21 -7.38 4.85
CA ALA A 43 8.40 -6.86 5.51
C ALA A 43 9.58 -6.67 4.54
N ASP A 44 9.76 -7.64 3.64
CA ASP A 44 10.91 -7.73 2.74
C ASP A 44 10.76 -6.81 1.51
N HIS A 45 9.53 -6.43 1.18
CA HIS A 45 9.21 -5.65 -0.03
C HIS A 45 8.39 -4.39 0.26
N PRO A 46 8.81 -3.45 1.14
CA PRO A 46 8.05 -2.23 1.42
C PRO A 46 7.71 -1.40 0.17
N GLU A 47 8.59 -1.40 -0.83
CA GLU A 47 8.50 -0.65 -2.09
C GLU A 47 7.28 -1.00 -2.94
N PHE A 48 6.73 -2.23 -2.79
CA PHE A 48 5.66 -2.73 -3.67
C PHE A 48 4.43 -1.82 -3.70
N LEU A 49 4.14 -1.16 -2.57
CA LEU A 49 2.96 -0.30 -2.39
C LEU A 49 2.90 0.86 -3.38
N ILE A 50 4.05 1.32 -3.87
CA ILE A 50 4.17 2.45 -4.81
C ILE A 50 3.74 2.02 -6.23
N TYR A 51 3.92 0.74 -6.56
CA TYR A 51 3.70 0.20 -7.91
C TYR A 51 2.36 -0.52 -8.08
N LEU A 52 1.53 -0.54 -7.03
CA LEU A 52 0.18 -1.06 -7.09
C LEU A 52 -0.74 -0.10 -7.85
N ASP A 53 -1.61 -0.68 -8.68
CA ASP A 53 -2.81 0.05 -9.13
C ASP A 53 -3.87 0.11 -8.01
N PHE A 54 -4.97 0.83 -8.26
CA PHE A 54 -6.04 0.99 -7.28
C PHE A 54 -6.69 -0.34 -6.84
N GLU A 55 -6.71 -1.35 -7.71
CA GLU A 55 -7.30 -2.64 -7.36
C GLU A 55 -6.36 -3.45 -6.46
N GLY A 56 -5.06 -3.50 -6.80
CA GLY A 56 -4.01 -4.09 -5.98
C GLY A 56 -3.89 -3.39 -4.63
N LEU A 57 -3.91 -2.06 -4.62
CA LEU A 57 -3.86 -1.27 -3.40
C LEU A 57 -5.05 -1.57 -2.50
N ARG A 58 -6.28 -1.59 -3.04
CA ARG A 58 -7.47 -1.97 -2.26
C ARG A 58 -7.35 -3.38 -1.66
N TYR A 59 -6.71 -4.31 -2.36
CA TYR A 59 -6.51 -5.67 -1.87
C TYR A 59 -5.47 -5.75 -0.74
N TYR A 60 -4.29 -5.16 -0.90
CA TYR A 60 -3.18 -5.29 0.06
C TYR A 60 -3.24 -4.32 1.24
N LEU A 61 -3.93 -3.18 1.10
CA LEU A 61 -4.05 -2.17 2.15
C LEU A 61 -4.47 -2.73 3.52
N PRO A 62 -5.51 -3.58 3.66
CA PRO A 62 -5.85 -4.17 4.95
C PRO A 62 -4.75 -5.11 5.49
N ALA A 63 -4.03 -5.85 4.63
CA ALA A 63 -2.93 -6.70 5.06
C ALA A 63 -1.80 -5.88 5.66
N VAL A 64 -1.42 -4.78 5.00
CA VAL A 64 -0.37 -3.89 5.48
C VAL A 64 -0.79 -3.14 6.74
N MET A 65 -2.04 -2.68 6.83
CA MET A 65 -2.54 -2.06 8.06
C MET A 65 -2.46 -3.02 9.26
N MET A 66 -2.83 -4.29 9.06
CA MET A 66 -2.73 -5.30 10.12
C MET A 66 -1.28 -5.61 10.47
N PHE A 67 -0.41 -5.77 9.47
CA PHE A 67 1.03 -5.95 9.67
C PHE A 67 1.61 -4.80 10.51
N ALA A 68 1.31 -3.55 10.14
CA ALA A 68 1.77 -2.36 10.84
C ALA A 68 1.27 -2.25 12.29
N LEU A 69 0.08 -2.75 12.59
CA LEU A 69 -0.44 -2.78 13.97
C LEU A 69 0.24 -3.87 14.81
N ASN A 70 0.66 -4.98 14.20
CA ASN A 70 1.26 -6.13 14.88
C ASN A 70 2.79 -6.03 15.01
N CYS A 71 3.46 -5.29 14.12
CA CYS A 71 4.91 -5.10 14.17
C CYS A 71 5.29 -4.02 15.18
N SER A 72 6.10 -4.40 16.17
CA SER A 72 6.66 -3.49 17.19
C SER A 72 7.90 -2.72 16.73
N HIS A 73 8.47 -3.06 15.56
CA HIS A 73 9.71 -2.48 15.03
C HIS A 73 9.43 -1.58 13.83
N SER A 74 10.30 -0.57 13.63
CA SER A 74 10.26 0.32 12.47
C SER A 74 10.64 -0.47 11.21
N THR A 75 9.64 -0.94 10.48
CA THR A 75 9.77 -1.32 9.07
C THR A 75 9.28 -0.15 8.23
N ASP A 76 9.74 -0.05 6.98
CA ASP A 76 9.33 1.03 6.07
C ASP A 76 7.88 0.84 5.60
N THR A 77 7.37 -0.40 5.58
CA THR A 77 6.02 -0.74 5.09
C THR A 77 4.89 -0.02 5.85
N PRO A 78 4.85 -0.01 7.20
CA PRO A 78 3.91 0.80 7.99
C PRO A 78 3.95 2.30 7.67
N GLN A 79 5.16 2.84 7.46
CA GLN A 79 5.33 4.26 7.17
C GLN A 79 4.84 4.59 5.75
N LEU A 80 5.14 3.75 4.76
CA LEU A 80 4.62 3.89 3.40
C LEU A 80 3.10 3.78 3.34
N ALA A 81 2.50 2.83 4.07
CA ALA A 81 1.04 2.72 4.15
C ALA A 81 0.40 3.97 4.77
N TYR A 82 1.02 4.52 5.82
CA TYR A 82 0.60 5.79 6.40
C TYR A 82 0.68 6.94 5.38
N TRP A 83 1.78 7.05 4.63
CA TRP A 83 1.94 8.09 3.62
C TRP A 83 0.93 7.97 2.46
N ILE A 84 0.67 6.77 1.98
CA ILE A 84 -0.32 6.50 0.92
C ILE A 84 -1.74 6.86 1.37
N LEU A 85 -2.05 6.63 2.64
CA LEU A 85 -3.34 6.99 3.24
C LEU A 85 -3.47 8.48 3.57
N LEU A 86 -2.38 9.25 3.51
CA LEU A 86 -2.39 10.68 3.79
C LEU A 86 -2.49 11.52 2.50
N PRO A 87 -3.67 12.09 2.21
CA PRO A 87 -3.88 12.88 1.00
C PRO A 87 -3.02 14.14 0.86
N ARG A 88 -2.38 14.61 1.94
CA ARG A 88 -1.49 15.79 1.89
C ARG A 88 -0.04 15.45 1.55
N VAL A 89 0.35 14.18 1.63
CA VAL A 89 1.77 13.78 1.62
C VAL A 89 2.03 12.45 0.91
N ALA A 90 1.09 11.96 0.11
CA ALA A 90 1.30 10.77 -0.72
C ALA A 90 2.57 10.96 -1.60
N PRO A 91 3.58 10.07 -1.53
CA PRO A 91 4.82 10.25 -2.25
C PRO A 91 4.61 10.01 -3.75
N ARG A 92 5.40 10.74 -4.55
CA ARG A 92 5.61 10.63 -6.00
C ARG A 92 4.58 9.82 -6.79
N ASP A 93 3.79 10.57 -7.55
CA ASP A 93 3.32 10.16 -8.87
C ASP A 93 2.37 8.96 -8.93
N VAL A 94 1.09 9.24 -8.63
CA VAL A 94 0.04 8.91 -9.63
C VAL A 94 0.18 9.86 -10.84
N GLY A 95 1.34 9.80 -11.50
CA GLY A 95 1.63 10.37 -12.82
C GLY A 95 1.91 11.87 -12.95
N LYS A 96 2.02 12.67 -11.88
CA LYS A 96 2.21 14.11 -12.00
C LYS A 96 3.03 14.70 -10.84
N GLY A 97 4.21 15.23 -11.17
CA GLY A 97 5.28 15.56 -10.22
C GLY A 97 4.93 16.59 -9.15
N TYR A 98 5.92 16.88 -8.29
CA TYR A 98 5.85 17.86 -7.21
C TYR A 98 5.14 19.16 -7.64
N GLY A 99 3.98 19.45 -7.03
CA GLY A 99 3.24 20.70 -7.24
C GLY A 99 1.82 20.57 -7.79
N GLU A 100 1.38 19.39 -8.21
CA GLU A 100 -0.02 19.16 -8.58
C GLU A 100 -0.93 18.99 -7.34
N LYS A 101 -2.16 19.51 -7.41
CA LYS A 101 -3.15 19.34 -6.35
C LYS A 101 -3.61 17.88 -6.33
N PHE A 102 -3.32 17.17 -5.24
CA PHE A 102 -3.83 15.81 -5.02
C PHE A 102 -5.36 15.85 -4.85
N ASP A 103 -6.08 15.22 -5.78
CA ASP A 103 -7.54 15.10 -5.71
C ASP A 103 -7.92 13.91 -4.81
N VAL A 104 -8.12 14.23 -3.53
CA VAL A 104 -8.54 13.28 -2.50
C VAL A 104 -9.85 12.56 -2.88
N ALA A 105 -10.80 13.30 -3.47
CA ALA A 105 -12.11 12.77 -3.78
C ALA A 105 -12.01 11.75 -4.93
N ALA A 106 -11.22 12.07 -5.97
CA ALA A 106 -10.95 11.13 -7.06
C ALA A 106 -10.16 9.91 -6.56
N TYR A 107 -9.16 10.09 -5.71
CA TYR A 107 -8.37 8.99 -5.15
C TYR A 107 -9.23 8.02 -4.33
N VAL A 108 -10.05 8.53 -3.40
CA VAL A 108 -11.00 7.72 -2.61
C VAL A 108 -12.02 7.02 -3.51
N LYS A 109 -12.52 7.71 -4.55
CA LYS A 109 -13.45 7.14 -5.52
C LYS A 109 -12.81 5.99 -6.32
N ASN A 110 -11.57 6.15 -6.77
CA ASN A 110 -10.87 5.15 -7.57
C ASN A 110 -10.49 3.92 -6.75
N LEU A 111 -10.11 4.11 -5.48
CA LEU A 111 -9.93 3.01 -4.54
C LEU A 111 -11.23 2.24 -4.27
N ASN A 112 -12.40 2.82 -4.59
CA ASN A 112 -13.69 2.15 -4.51
C ASN A 112 -13.93 1.48 -3.13
N LEU A 113 -13.62 2.22 -2.07
CA LEU A 113 -13.79 1.77 -0.69
C LEU A 113 -15.22 2.02 -0.21
N THR A 114 -15.76 1.07 0.55
CA THR A 114 -16.97 1.27 1.34
C THR A 114 -16.76 2.31 2.45
N GLN A 115 -17.84 2.89 2.96
CA GLN A 115 -17.77 3.85 4.07
C GLN A 115 -17.04 3.28 5.30
N SER A 116 -17.27 2.00 5.63
CA SER A 116 -16.59 1.32 6.73
C SER A 116 -15.08 1.17 6.50
N GLN A 117 -14.66 0.89 5.27
CA GLN A 117 -13.24 0.81 4.91
C GLN A 117 -12.56 2.18 4.98
N ILE A 118 -13.23 3.25 4.54
CA ILE A 118 -12.73 4.62 4.66
C ILE A 118 -12.51 4.98 6.14
N ILE A 119 -13.47 4.66 7.01
CA ILE A 119 -13.35 4.90 8.46
C ILE A 119 -12.18 4.10 9.06
N ALA A 120 -11.98 2.85 8.64
CA ALA A 120 -10.86 2.02 9.11
C ALA A 120 -9.51 2.62 8.70
N CYS A 121 -9.36 3.05 7.44
CA CYS A 121 -8.16 3.72 6.94
C CYS A 121 -7.88 5.01 7.71
N TYR A 122 -8.91 5.83 7.96
CA TYR A 122 -8.78 7.04 8.75
C TYR A 122 -8.31 6.78 10.18
N ARG A 123 -8.91 5.80 10.88
CA ARG A 123 -8.52 5.42 12.24
C ARG A 123 -7.08 4.91 12.31
N PHE A 124 -6.65 4.11 11.34
CA PHE A 124 -5.28 3.66 11.23
C PHE A 124 -4.32 4.85 11.03
N ALA A 125 -4.62 5.76 10.11
CA ALA A 125 -3.80 6.95 9.91
C ALA A 125 -3.68 7.80 11.18
N CYS A 126 -4.78 8.00 11.93
CA CYS A 126 -4.73 8.68 13.22
C CYS A 126 -3.85 7.94 14.24
N HIS A 127 -3.97 6.60 14.33
CA HIS A 127 -3.13 5.79 15.23
C HIS A 127 -1.64 5.94 14.91
N MET A 128 -1.28 5.85 13.64
CA MET A 128 0.10 5.99 13.20
C MET A 128 0.65 7.40 13.43
N ALA A 129 -0.16 8.45 13.23
CA ALA A 129 0.23 9.84 13.50
C ALA A 129 0.59 10.07 14.98
N VAL A 130 -0.18 9.49 15.90
CA VAL A 130 0.11 9.57 17.35
C VAL A 130 1.42 8.83 17.66
N LYS A 131 1.64 7.64 17.10
CA LYS A 131 2.90 6.89 17.28
C LYS A 131 4.12 7.64 16.74
N THR A 132 3.99 8.32 15.59
CA THR A 132 5.10 9.11 15.03
C THR A 132 5.42 10.35 15.86
N ASP A 133 4.38 11.01 16.42
CA ASP A 133 4.58 12.18 17.30
C ASP A 133 5.18 11.79 18.65
N GLU A 134 4.85 10.60 19.18
CA GLU A 134 5.44 10.06 20.41
C GLU A 134 6.88 9.54 20.23
N GLY A 135 7.28 9.20 18.99
CA GLY A 135 8.65 8.80 18.62
C GLY A 135 9.64 9.95 18.42
N CYS A 136 9.16 11.20 18.41
CA CYS A 136 9.98 12.42 18.49
C CYS A 136 10.24 12.78 19.96
N LYS A 137 11.05 11.97 20.65
CA LYS A 137 11.70 12.36 21.92
C LYS A 137 13.16 11.97 21.91
#